data_AF-A0A969CJH6-F1
#
_entry.id   AF-A0A969CJH6-F1
#
_cell.length_a   1.000
_cell.length_b   1.000
_cell.length_c   1.000
_cell.angle_alpha   90.00
_cell.angle_beta   90.00
_cell.angle_gamma   90.00
#
_symmetry.space_group_name_H-M   'P 1'
#
loop_
_entity.id
_entity.type
_entity.pdbx_description
1 polymer ?
#
loop_
_entity_poly.entity_id
_entity_poly.type
_entity_poly.pdbx_seq_one_letter_code
_entity_poly.pdbx_strand_id
1 'polypeptide(L)'
;MYWMAINREPMTLLEFKEDLLTQKSSGELLGALRALQRRSLIEKTSMQFTQQPVVKVLRGHLGVIWSMAFGCNGNILASCSLDKTVRLWDVRDGSCLKILHGHVDQVTAVSFSPQGNVLASSSLDHTIKLWNVETGEVLKTLASSAGRLWSVAWNPNGKTLASGSENSEIRLWDVSTGECLKNWRGHSRRIYAVAFSPVSAASPEGIGATVASSSEDETVKLWNLTTGDCLKTLHTQRLYEAMNITGAMGLTQAQTVTLKALGAVGDIIQM
;
A
#
# COMPACT_ATOMS: atom_id res chain seq x y z
N MET A 1 14.49 -10.67 21.39
CA MET A 1 13.33 -10.42 20.52
C MET A 1 12.84 -11.69 19.82
N TYR A 2 13.74 -12.53 19.28
CA TYR A 2 13.37 -13.85 18.75
C TYR A 2 12.63 -14.72 19.77
N TRP A 3 13.02 -14.67 21.05
CA TRP A 3 12.38 -15.49 22.09
C TRP A 3 10.89 -15.20 22.31
N MET A 4 10.46 -13.92 22.45
CA MET A 4 9.02 -13.58 22.55
C MET A 4 8.23 -14.06 21.34
N ALA A 5 8.83 -13.99 20.14
CA ALA A 5 8.21 -14.45 18.91
C ALA A 5 8.06 -15.98 18.85
N ILE A 6 8.92 -16.72 19.56
CA ILE A 6 8.95 -18.18 19.59
C ILE A 6 8.00 -18.71 20.69
N ASN A 7 8.11 -18.19 21.92
CA ASN A 7 7.48 -18.85 23.07
C ASN A 7 6.14 -18.27 23.54
N ARG A 8 5.71 -17.07 23.12
CA ARG A 8 4.37 -16.47 23.40
C ARG A 8 3.81 -16.57 24.84
N GLU A 9 4.60 -17.04 25.81
CA GLU A 9 4.23 -17.18 27.21
C GLU A 9 4.57 -15.91 28.00
N PRO A 10 3.79 -15.55 29.03
CA PRO A 10 4.09 -14.41 29.89
C PRO A 10 5.44 -14.57 30.58
N MET A 11 6.26 -13.52 30.57
CA MET A 11 7.62 -13.53 31.13
C MET A 11 7.91 -12.26 31.93
N THR A 12 8.69 -12.40 33.00
CA THR A 12 9.17 -11.29 33.83
C THR A 12 10.39 -10.57 33.24
N LEU A 13 10.70 -9.39 33.75
CA LEU A 13 11.90 -8.64 33.34
C LEU A 13 13.20 -9.40 33.67
N LEU A 14 13.20 -10.19 34.75
CA LEU A 14 14.37 -10.91 35.24
C LEU A 14 14.70 -12.08 34.30
N GLU A 15 13.72 -12.93 33.99
CA GLU A 15 13.85 -14.05 33.05
C GLU A 15 14.27 -13.55 31.66
N PHE A 16 13.67 -12.44 31.19
CA PHE A 16 14.03 -11.85 29.89
C PHE A 16 15.48 -11.32 29.85
N LYS A 17 16.04 -10.93 31.00
CA LYS A 17 17.44 -10.49 31.11
C LYS A 17 18.40 -11.68 31.10
N GLU A 18 18.01 -12.81 31.70
CA GLU A 18 18.81 -14.04 31.72
C GLU A 18 18.91 -14.68 30.33
N ASP A 19 17.86 -14.58 29.52
CA ASP A 19 17.81 -15.16 28.16
C ASP A 19 18.52 -14.34 27.06
N LEU A 20 19.01 -13.14 27.39
CA LEU A 20 19.77 -12.33 26.44
C LEU A 20 21.22 -12.81 26.36
N LEU A 21 21.59 -13.40 25.21
CA LEU A 21 22.95 -13.84 24.87
C LEU A 21 24.03 -12.74 24.97
N THR A 22 23.64 -11.47 25.14
CA THR A 22 24.52 -10.32 25.36
C THR A 22 24.05 -9.56 26.60
N GLN A 23 24.96 -9.25 27.53
CA GLN A 23 24.67 -8.39 28.69
C GLN A 23 24.32 -6.97 28.24
N LYS A 24 23.04 -6.73 27.95
CA LYS A 24 22.51 -5.38 27.70
C LYS A 24 22.22 -4.66 29.00
N SER A 25 22.39 -3.34 28.99
CA SER A 25 22.03 -2.51 30.13
C SER A 25 20.52 -2.55 30.37
N SER A 26 20.09 -2.50 31.64
CA SER A 26 18.66 -2.49 31.98
C SER A 26 17.90 -1.32 31.33
N GLY A 27 18.58 -0.21 31.04
CA GLY A 27 18.00 0.96 30.37
C GLY A 27 17.63 0.70 28.90
N GLU A 28 18.49 0.01 28.14
CA GLU A 28 18.21 -0.39 26.76
C GLU A 28 17.04 -1.38 26.68
N LEU A 29 16.98 -2.30 27.63
CA LEU A 29 15.93 -3.30 27.73
C LEU A 29 14.57 -2.66 28.01
N LEU A 30 14.52 -1.73 28.96
CA LEU A 30 13.32 -0.95 29.24
C LEU A 30 12.91 -0.08 28.05
N GLY A 31 13.87 0.49 27.33
CA GLY A 31 13.65 1.25 26.10
C GLY A 31 13.02 0.40 25.00
N ALA A 32 13.52 -0.81 24.80
CA ALA A 32 12.98 -1.78 23.84
C ALA A 32 11.55 -2.21 24.20
N LEU A 33 11.28 -2.55 25.48
CA LEU A 33 9.93 -2.91 25.93
C LEU A 33 8.95 -1.74 25.76
N ARG A 34 9.35 -0.51 26.10
CA ARG A 34 8.53 0.69 25.85
C ARG A 34 8.26 0.90 24.37
N ALA A 35 9.25 0.67 23.51
CA ALA A 35 9.08 0.78 22.06
C ALA A 35 8.10 -0.27 21.51
N LEU A 36 8.18 -1.51 22.00
CA LEU A 36 7.25 -2.58 21.64
C LEU A 36 5.83 -2.29 22.15
N GLN A 37 5.70 -1.78 23.38
CA GLN A 37 4.41 -1.41 23.95
C GLN A 37 3.76 -0.24 23.20
N ARG A 38 4.53 0.76 22.77
CA ARG A 38 4.05 1.85 21.90
C ARG A 38 3.55 1.37 20.54
N ARG A 39 4.04 0.22 20.07
CA ARG A 39 3.62 -0.40 18.80
C ARG A 39 2.52 -1.45 19.00
N SER A 40 1.98 -1.58 20.22
CA SER A 40 0.98 -2.58 20.59
C SER A 40 1.41 -4.02 20.29
N LEU A 41 2.72 -4.32 20.31
CA LEU A 41 3.24 -5.66 20.01
C LEU A 41 3.30 -6.56 21.24
N ILE A 42 3.27 -5.96 22.43
CA ILE A 42 3.29 -6.66 23.71
C ILE A 42 2.20 -6.12 24.63
N GLU A 43 1.61 -7.01 25.41
CA GLU A 43 0.79 -6.67 26.56
C GLU A 43 1.65 -6.63 27.81
N LYS A 44 1.35 -5.68 28.71
CA LYS A 44 2.02 -5.54 29.99
C LYS A 44 1.00 -5.72 31.10
N THR A 45 1.19 -6.74 31.94
CA THR A 45 0.52 -6.86 33.23
C THR A 45 1.39 -6.23 34.33
N SER A 46 0.95 -6.26 35.60
CA SER A 46 1.69 -5.68 36.72
C SER A 46 3.14 -6.19 36.84
N MET A 47 3.40 -7.44 36.44
CA MET A 47 4.71 -8.09 36.62
C MET A 47 5.28 -8.78 35.36
N GLN A 48 4.50 -8.90 34.28
CA GLN A 48 4.89 -9.68 33.10
C GLN A 48 4.63 -8.96 31.78
N PHE A 49 5.34 -9.39 30.76
CA PHE A 49 5.14 -9.00 29.37
C PHE A 49 4.83 -10.24 28.54
N THR A 50 3.87 -10.14 27.63
CA THR A 50 3.59 -11.19 26.64
C THR A 50 3.44 -10.57 25.26
N GLN A 51 3.75 -11.32 24.21
CA GLN A 51 3.43 -10.89 22.85
C GLN A 51 1.91 -10.86 22.68
N GLN A 52 1.36 -9.87 22.00
CA GLN A 52 -0.06 -9.90 21.68
C GLN A 52 -0.39 -11.16 20.84
N PRO A 53 -1.30 -12.03 21.30
CA PRO A 53 -1.69 -13.19 20.54
C PRO A 53 -2.44 -12.77 19.28
N VAL A 54 -2.48 -13.63 18.26
CA VAL A 54 -3.41 -13.45 17.15
C VAL A 54 -4.81 -13.51 17.73
N VAL A 55 -5.46 -12.35 17.85
CA VAL A 55 -6.78 -12.23 18.48
C VAL A 55 -7.86 -12.82 17.57
N LYS A 56 -7.67 -12.74 16.24
CA LYS A 56 -8.67 -13.20 15.27
C LYS A 56 -8.07 -13.60 13.92
N VAL A 57 -8.63 -14.64 13.32
CA VAL A 57 -8.31 -15.09 11.95
C VAL A 57 -9.60 -15.10 11.13
N LEU A 58 -9.66 -14.25 10.10
CA LEU A 58 -10.79 -14.17 9.19
C LEU A 58 -10.56 -15.13 8.01
N ARG A 59 -11.29 -16.25 7.99
CA ARG A 59 -11.19 -17.26 6.93
C ARG A 59 -12.36 -17.12 5.95
N GLY A 60 -12.08 -17.20 4.65
CA GLY A 60 -13.13 -17.26 3.65
C GLY A 60 -12.68 -17.02 2.21
N HIS A 61 -11.68 -16.16 1.99
CA HIS A 61 -11.11 -16.01 0.66
C HIS A 61 -10.47 -17.33 0.19
N LEU A 62 -10.60 -17.61 -1.11
CA LEU A 62 -10.10 -18.83 -1.76
C LEU A 62 -8.83 -18.57 -2.57
N GLY A 63 -8.22 -17.40 -2.40
CA GLY A 63 -7.03 -16.96 -3.12
C GLY A 63 -6.22 -15.94 -2.34
N VAL A 64 -5.14 -15.47 -2.95
CA VAL A 64 -4.28 -14.43 -2.40
C VAL A 64 -5.09 -13.16 -2.14
N ILE A 65 -4.97 -12.60 -0.93
CA ILE A 65 -5.55 -11.31 -0.59
C ILE A 65 -4.57 -10.23 -1.04
N TRP A 66 -5.01 -9.35 -1.95
CA TRP A 66 -4.16 -8.31 -2.52
C TRP A 66 -4.18 -7.01 -1.72
N SER A 67 -5.34 -6.66 -1.16
CA SER A 67 -5.52 -5.39 -0.44
C SER A 67 -6.61 -5.51 0.62
N MET A 68 -6.52 -4.62 1.61
CA MET A 68 -7.48 -4.47 2.68
C MET A 68 -7.65 -2.99 3.03
N ALA A 69 -8.85 -2.61 3.47
CA ALA A 69 -9.15 -1.26 3.93
C ALA A 69 -10.14 -1.30 5.10
N PHE A 70 -9.90 -0.49 6.14
CA PHE A 70 -10.89 -0.26 7.18
C PHE A 70 -11.91 0.79 6.73
N GLY A 71 -13.17 0.61 7.10
CA GLY A 71 -14.19 1.65 7.04
C GLY A 71 -13.89 2.78 8.02
N CYS A 72 -14.51 3.94 7.82
CA CYS A 72 -14.25 5.16 8.61
C CYS A 72 -14.46 4.99 10.12
N ASN A 73 -15.39 4.13 10.54
CA ASN A 73 -15.68 3.84 11.94
C ASN A 73 -14.85 2.67 12.52
N GLY A 74 -14.00 2.01 11.71
CA GLY A 74 -13.20 0.87 12.11
C GLY A 74 -13.98 -0.43 12.39
N ASN A 75 -15.32 -0.43 12.24
CA ASN A 75 -16.15 -1.59 12.53
C ASN A 75 -16.20 -2.59 11.37
N ILE A 76 -15.99 -2.11 10.15
CA ILE A 76 -15.98 -2.93 8.94
C ILE A 76 -14.57 -2.96 8.36
N LEU A 77 -14.09 -4.16 8.03
CA LEU A 77 -12.91 -4.38 7.21
C LEU A 77 -13.35 -4.87 5.82
N ALA A 78 -12.81 -4.28 4.77
CA ALA A 78 -12.92 -4.81 3.42
C ALA A 78 -11.61 -5.53 3.05
N SER A 79 -11.72 -6.67 2.36
CA SER A 79 -10.59 -7.37 1.76
C SER A 79 -10.91 -7.76 0.32
N CYS A 80 -9.90 -7.78 -0.55
CA CYS A 80 -10.06 -8.18 -1.95
C CYS A 80 -9.02 -9.20 -2.37
N SER A 81 -9.34 -10.04 -3.37
CA SER A 81 -8.60 -11.27 -3.60
C SER A 81 -8.49 -11.69 -5.07
N LEU A 82 -7.50 -12.55 -5.32
CA LEU A 82 -7.33 -13.39 -6.51
C LEU A 82 -8.61 -14.18 -6.86
N ASP A 83 -9.45 -14.51 -5.87
CA ASP A 83 -10.72 -15.20 -6.07
C ASP A 83 -11.83 -14.34 -6.70
N LYS A 84 -11.50 -13.12 -7.15
CA LYS A 84 -12.39 -12.17 -7.85
C LYS A 84 -13.47 -11.55 -6.97
N THR A 85 -13.42 -11.79 -5.66
CA THR A 85 -14.40 -11.26 -4.70
C THR A 85 -13.80 -10.14 -3.84
N VAL A 86 -14.70 -9.29 -3.37
CA VAL A 86 -14.44 -8.42 -2.22
C VAL A 86 -15.28 -8.94 -1.06
N ARG A 87 -14.73 -8.99 0.15
CA ARG A 87 -15.46 -9.40 1.35
C ARG A 87 -15.49 -8.27 2.36
N LEU A 88 -16.63 -8.12 3.02
CA LEU A 88 -16.82 -7.21 4.15
C LEU A 88 -16.93 -8.03 5.43
N TRP A 89 -16.19 -7.62 6.46
CA TRP A 89 -16.09 -8.32 7.73
C TRP A 89 -16.47 -7.38 8.87
N ASP A 90 -17.21 -7.88 9.86
CA ASP A 90 -17.33 -7.19 11.14
C ASP A 90 -16.03 -7.41 11.93
N VAL A 91 -15.37 -6.33 12.33
CA VAL A 91 -14.08 -6.38 13.00
C VAL A 91 -14.20 -6.92 14.44
N ARG A 92 -15.34 -6.71 15.10
CA ARG A 92 -15.56 -7.10 16.50
C ARG A 92 -15.72 -8.60 16.62
N ASP A 93 -16.57 -9.21 15.80
CA ASP A 93 -16.84 -10.66 15.89
C ASP A 93 -16.08 -11.49 14.83
N GLY A 94 -15.64 -10.87 13.73
CA GLY A 94 -14.92 -11.52 12.63
C GLY A 94 -15.82 -12.24 11.62
N SER A 95 -17.12 -12.04 11.70
CA SER A 95 -18.08 -12.60 10.75
C SER A 95 -17.90 -11.98 9.37
N CYS A 96 -18.08 -12.79 8.32
CA CYS A 96 -18.16 -12.31 6.96
C CYS A 96 -19.56 -11.74 6.72
N LEU A 97 -19.70 -10.42 6.78
CA LEU A 97 -20.97 -9.73 6.58
C LEU A 97 -21.48 -9.89 5.15
N LYS A 98 -20.58 -9.72 4.17
CA LYS A 98 -20.93 -9.78 2.74
C LYS A 98 -19.80 -10.33 1.89
N ILE A 99 -20.18 -10.94 0.78
CA ILE A 99 -19.31 -11.32 -0.32
C ILE A 99 -19.83 -10.60 -1.57
N LEU A 100 -19.03 -9.68 -2.09
CA LEU A 100 -19.37 -8.85 -3.23
C LEU A 100 -18.87 -9.54 -4.50
N HIS A 101 -19.82 -10.02 -5.31
CA HIS A 101 -19.58 -10.66 -6.60
C HIS A 101 -19.83 -9.66 -7.73
N GLY A 102 -18.99 -9.68 -8.76
CA GLY A 102 -19.23 -8.90 -9.98
C GLY A 102 -17.99 -8.58 -10.80
N HIS A 103 -16.79 -8.61 -10.22
CA HIS A 103 -15.55 -8.59 -10.99
C HIS A 103 -15.35 -9.92 -11.71
N VAL A 104 -14.85 -9.85 -12.94
CA VAL A 104 -14.63 -11.05 -13.78
C VAL A 104 -13.18 -11.56 -13.73
N ASP A 105 -12.30 -10.78 -13.10
CA ASP A 105 -10.91 -11.13 -12.83
C ASP A 105 -10.49 -10.66 -11.42
N GLN A 106 -9.23 -10.90 -11.04
CA GLN A 106 -8.70 -10.64 -9.70
C GLN A 106 -8.95 -9.20 -9.24
N VAL A 107 -9.31 -9.03 -7.97
CA VAL A 107 -9.51 -7.70 -7.38
C VAL A 107 -8.23 -7.30 -6.65
N THR A 108 -7.63 -6.19 -7.08
CA THR A 108 -6.26 -5.80 -6.72
C THR A 108 -6.21 -4.78 -5.60
N ALA A 109 -7.20 -3.90 -5.50
CA ALA A 109 -7.28 -2.91 -4.43
C ALA A 109 -8.72 -2.60 -4.04
N VAL A 110 -8.88 -2.18 -2.79
CA VAL A 110 -10.14 -1.67 -2.23
C VAL A 110 -9.90 -0.38 -1.46
N SER A 111 -10.84 0.56 -1.54
CA SER A 111 -10.79 1.82 -0.80
C SER A 111 -12.21 2.26 -0.43
N PHE A 112 -12.42 2.58 0.85
CA PHE A 112 -13.68 3.17 1.31
C PHE A 112 -13.77 4.65 0.91
N SER A 113 -15.00 5.11 0.70
CA SER A 113 -15.31 6.53 0.69
C SER A 113 -15.02 7.17 2.05
N PRO A 114 -14.74 8.48 2.11
CA PRO A 114 -14.56 9.19 3.37
C PRO A 114 -15.75 9.03 4.33
N GLN A 115 -16.96 8.91 3.78
CA GLN A 115 -18.18 8.67 4.56
C GLN A 115 -18.42 7.19 4.91
N GLY A 116 -17.66 6.26 4.32
CA GLY A 116 -17.74 4.83 4.59
C GLY A 116 -18.94 4.09 3.98
N ASN A 117 -19.83 4.80 3.29
CA ASN A 117 -21.05 4.22 2.70
C ASN A 117 -20.83 3.58 1.31
N VAL A 118 -19.73 3.92 0.63
CA VAL A 118 -19.37 3.40 -0.69
C VAL A 118 -17.99 2.79 -0.62
N LEU A 119 -17.84 1.61 -1.21
CA LEU A 119 -16.53 0.98 -1.41
C LEU A 119 -16.16 1.04 -2.89
N ALA A 120 -14.94 1.45 -3.20
CA ALA A 120 -14.38 1.28 -4.54
C ALA A 120 -13.47 0.04 -4.55
N SER A 121 -13.52 -0.73 -5.63
CA SER A 121 -12.58 -1.82 -5.90
C SER A 121 -12.04 -1.75 -7.32
N SER A 122 -10.73 -1.96 -7.49
CA SER A 122 -10.09 -2.08 -8.81
C SER A 122 -9.75 -3.52 -9.13
N SER A 123 -9.74 -3.87 -10.41
CA SER A 123 -9.49 -5.23 -10.86
C SER A 123 -8.63 -5.32 -12.12
N LEU A 124 -8.03 -6.49 -12.31
CA LEU A 124 -7.41 -6.90 -13.55
C LEU A 124 -8.42 -7.09 -14.69
N ASP A 125 -9.73 -6.97 -14.44
CA ASP A 125 -10.77 -6.92 -15.48
C ASP A 125 -10.93 -5.55 -16.15
N HIS A 126 -10.01 -4.62 -15.85
CA HIS A 126 -9.95 -3.26 -16.38
C HIS A 126 -11.07 -2.35 -15.85
N THR A 127 -11.78 -2.75 -14.80
CA THR A 127 -12.86 -1.95 -14.21
C THR A 127 -12.58 -1.54 -12.76
N ILE A 128 -13.20 -0.42 -12.38
CA ILE A 128 -13.43 -0.06 -10.99
C ILE A 128 -14.91 -0.27 -10.71
N LYS A 129 -15.25 -0.95 -9.61
CA LYS A 129 -16.64 -1.05 -9.16
C LYS A 129 -16.85 -0.24 -7.90
N LEU A 130 -17.97 0.48 -7.87
CA LEU A 130 -18.46 1.18 -6.70
C LEU A 130 -19.60 0.37 -6.11
N TRP A 131 -19.47 0.02 -4.84
CA TRP A 131 -20.39 -0.82 -4.12
C TRP A 131 -21.08 -0.02 -3.03
N ASN A 132 -22.37 -0.23 -2.87
CA ASN A 132 -23.05 0.20 -1.66
C ASN A 132 -22.63 -0.75 -0.52
N VAL A 133 -22.06 -0.20 0.55
CA VAL A 133 -21.54 -1.00 1.67
C VAL A 133 -22.67 -1.70 2.43
N GLU A 134 -23.82 -1.05 2.55
CA GLU A 134 -24.98 -1.54 3.29
C GLU A 134 -25.72 -2.64 2.52
N THR A 135 -25.96 -2.45 1.22
CA THR A 135 -26.69 -3.45 0.42
C THR A 135 -25.75 -4.52 -0.14
N GLY A 136 -24.52 -4.16 -0.48
CA GLY A 136 -23.57 -5.01 -1.20
C GLY A 136 -23.74 -4.97 -2.72
N GLU A 137 -24.62 -4.11 -3.23
CA GLU A 137 -24.90 -4.02 -4.66
C GLU A 137 -23.91 -3.10 -5.38
N VAL A 138 -23.69 -3.36 -6.67
CA VAL A 138 -22.91 -2.49 -7.53
C VAL A 138 -23.73 -1.23 -7.83
N LEU A 139 -23.26 -0.08 -7.36
CA LEU A 139 -23.79 1.23 -7.70
C LEU A 139 -23.34 1.67 -9.09
N LYS A 140 -22.07 1.41 -9.44
CA LYS A 140 -21.49 1.81 -10.72
C LYS A 140 -20.30 0.95 -11.10
N THR A 141 -20.09 0.77 -12.40
CA THR A 141 -18.87 0.18 -12.96
C THR A 141 -18.19 1.22 -13.86
N LEU A 142 -16.94 1.56 -13.55
CA LEU A 142 -16.10 2.49 -14.31
C LEU A 142 -15.15 1.66 -15.17
N ALA A 143 -15.37 1.66 -16.49
CA ALA A 143 -14.52 0.92 -17.41
C ALA A 143 -13.29 1.75 -17.78
N SER A 144 -12.10 1.20 -17.56
CA SER A 144 -10.84 1.80 -17.95
C SER A 144 -10.35 1.22 -19.27
N SER A 145 -10.07 2.08 -20.23
CA SER A 145 -9.32 1.72 -21.44
C SER A 145 -7.80 1.62 -21.19
N ALA A 146 -7.31 1.88 -19.97
CA ALA A 146 -5.88 1.86 -19.63
C ALA A 146 -5.33 0.47 -19.26
N GLY A 147 -6.07 -0.60 -19.55
CA GLY A 147 -5.71 -1.97 -19.20
C GLY A 147 -5.99 -2.31 -17.72
N ARG A 148 -5.26 -3.32 -17.22
CA ARG A 148 -5.45 -3.85 -15.85
C ARG A 148 -5.17 -2.78 -14.80
N LEU A 149 -6.02 -2.74 -13.77
CA LEU A 149 -5.89 -1.79 -12.67
C LEU A 149 -5.30 -2.46 -11.45
N TRP A 150 -4.30 -1.82 -10.86
CA TRP A 150 -3.56 -2.34 -9.70
C TRP A 150 -3.91 -1.62 -8.40
N SER A 151 -4.43 -0.40 -8.51
CA SER A 151 -4.74 0.43 -7.36
C SER A 151 -5.91 1.35 -7.63
N VAL A 152 -6.69 1.60 -6.58
CA VAL A 152 -7.70 2.65 -6.50
C VAL A 152 -7.59 3.34 -5.16
N ALA A 153 -7.73 4.66 -5.16
CA ALA A 153 -7.74 5.47 -3.96
C ALA A 153 -8.88 6.48 -4.01
N TRP A 154 -9.57 6.66 -2.88
CA TRP A 154 -10.54 7.74 -2.72
C TRP A 154 -9.85 9.05 -2.39
N ASN A 155 -10.29 10.11 -3.07
CA ASN A 155 -9.97 11.46 -2.64
C ASN A 155 -10.70 11.74 -1.31
N PRO A 156 -10.02 12.32 -0.30
CA PRO A 156 -10.64 12.73 0.95
C PRO A 156 -11.87 13.65 0.80
N ASN A 157 -11.98 14.39 -0.31
CA ASN A 157 -13.15 15.24 -0.59
C ASN A 157 -14.42 14.45 -0.96
N GLY A 158 -14.29 13.16 -1.24
CA GLY A 158 -15.39 12.27 -1.56
C GLY A 158 -15.96 12.38 -2.98
N LYS A 159 -15.38 13.21 -3.84
CA LYS A 159 -15.92 13.49 -5.19
C LYS A 159 -15.21 12.74 -6.29
N THR A 160 -13.96 12.35 -6.06
CA THR A 160 -13.10 11.76 -7.10
C THR A 160 -12.34 10.53 -6.62
N LEU A 161 -11.95 9.69 -7.58
CA LEU A 161 -11.09 8.52 -7.40
C LEU A 161 -9.84 8.65 -8.26
N ALA A 162 -8.71 8.16 -7.78
CA ALA A 162 -7.54 7.92 -8.61
C ALA A 162 -7.35 6.41 -8.81
N SER A 163 -6.88 6.00 -10.00
CA SER A 163 -6.50 4.62 -10.27
C SER A 163 -5.17 4.53 -11.01
N GLY A 164 -4.33 3.57 -10.64
CA GLY A 164 -3.09 3.24 -11.33
C GLY A 164 -3.23 1.98 -12.19
N SER A 165 -2.69 2.01 -13.41
CA SER A 165 -2.83 0.92 -14.38
C SER A 165 -1.51 0.30 -14.84
N GLU A 166 -1.64 -0.85 -15.50
CA GLU A 166 -0.57 -1.55 -16.21
C GLU A 166 0.05 -0.71 -17.35
N ASN A 167 -0.73 0.17 -17.98
CA ASN A 167 -0.28 1.00 -19.10
C ASN A 167 0.47 2.27 -18.67
N SER A 168 0.95 2.34 -17.43
CA SER A 168 1.67 3.51 -16.89
C SER A 168 0.83 4.79 -16.78
N GLU A 169 -0.50 4.66 -16.80
CA GLU A 169 -1.46 5.77 -16.71
C GLU A 169 -2.06 5.87 -15.30
N ILE A 170 -2.16 7.09 -14.79
CA ILE A 170 -2.99 7.42 -13.63
C ILE A 170 -4.26 8.08 -14.15
N ARG A 171 -5.42 7.56 -13.77
CA ARG A 171 -6.71 8.17 -14.13
C ARG A 171 -7.40 8.75 -12.93
N LEU A 172 -7.99 9.92 -13.12
CA LEU A 172 -8.87 10.57 -12.15
C LEU A 172 -10.32 10.43 -12.62
N TRP A 173 -11.19 9.96 -11.75
CA TRP A 173 -12.59 9.68 -12.06
C TRP A 173 -13.50 10.57 -11.24
N ASP A 174 -14.59 11.03 -11.85
CA ASP A 174 -15.70 11.61 -11.12
C ASP A 174 -16.61 10.48 -10.60
N VAL A 175 -16.90 10.49 -9.30
CA VAL A 175 -17.72 9.44 -8.68
C VAL A 175 -19.19 9.55 -9.13
N SER A 176 -19.69 10.78 -9.26
CA SER A 176 -21.10 11.07 -9.55
C SER A 176 -21.48 10.77 -11.00
N THR A 177 -20.63 11.11 -11.97
CA THR A 177 -20.85 10.82 -13.39
C THR A 177 -20.28 9.46 -13.76
N GLY A 178 -19.14 9.07 -13.18
CA GLY A 178 -18.39 7.87 -13.54
C GLY A 178 -17.43 8.09 -14.70
N GLU A 179 -17.26 9.34 -15.14
CA GLU A 179 -16.40 9.68 -16.26
C GLU A 179 -14.95 9.84 -15.82
N CYS A 180 -14.03 9.56 -16.74
CA CYS A 180 -12.61 9.83 -16.56
C CYS A 180 -12.36 11.33 -16.79
N LEU A 181 -12.07 12.06 -15.72
CA LEU A 181 -11.79 13.50 -15.75
C LEU A 181 -10.41 13.81 -16.33
N LYS A 182 -9.40 13.02 -15.94
CA LYS A 182 -8.00 13.24 -16.33
C LYS A 182 -7.24 11.95 -16.51
N ASN A 183 -6.23 12.01 -17.35
CA ASN A 183 -5.25 10.95 -17.56
C ASN A 183 -3.85 11.55 -17.42
N TRP A 184 -3.10 11.14 -16.41
CA TRP A 184 -1.74 11.60 -16.17
C TRP A 184 -0.75 10.54 -16.62
N ARG A 185 0.18 10.99 -17.47
CA ARG A 185 1.27 10.19 -18.01
C ARG A 185 2.60 10.74 -17.49
N GLY A 186 3.55 9.85 -17.24
CA GLY A 186 4.89 10.24 -16.80
C GLY A 186 5.65 9.12 -16.09
N HIS A 187 4.96 8.07 -15.65
CA HIS A 187 5.61 6.78 -15.40
C HIS A 187 5.91 6.09 -16.73
N SER A 188 6.99 5.30 -16.74
CA SER A 188 7.42 4.53 -17.92
C SER A 188 7.02 3.05 -17.84
N ARG A 189 6.50 2.62 -16.69
CA ARG A 189 6.03 1.26 -16.42
C ARG A 189 4.77 1.28 -15.56
N ARG A 190 4.24 0.08 -15.31
CA ARG A 190 3.05 -0.19 -14.51
C ARG A 190 3.07 0.54 -13.16
N ILE A 191 1.94 1.12 -12.81
CA ILE A 191 1.72 1.77 -11.51
C ILE A 191 1.12 0.74 -10.55
N TYR A 192 1.77 0.53 -9.41
CA TYR A 192 1.33 -0.44 -8.41
C TYR A 192 0.42 0.14 -7.34
N ALA A 193 0.66 1.39 -6.93
CA ALA A 193 -0.15 2.05 -5.91
C ALA A 193 -0.35 3.52 -6.24
N VAL A 194 -1.54 4.03 -5.92
CA VAL A 194 -1.86 5.45 -5.89
C VAL A 194 -2.42 5.81 -4.50
N ALA A 195 -2.13 7.01 -4.02
CA ALA A 195 -2.65 7.52 -2.75
C ALA A 195 -2.85 9.03 -2.82
N PHE A 196 -3.92 9.52 -2.20
CA PHE A 196 -4.13 10.96 -2.01
C PHE A 196 -3.40 11.43 -0.75
N SER A 197 -2.92 12.68 -0.76
CA SER A 197 -2.48 13.33 0.46
C SER A 197 -3.63 13.40 1.48
N PRO A 198 -3.37 13.12 2.77
CA PRO A 198 -4.40 13.23 3.80
C PRO A 198 -4.79 14.70 4.01
N VAL A 199 -6.03 14.93 4.41
CA VAL A 199 -6.47 16.26 4.88
C VAL A 199 -6.13 16.38 6.36
N SER A 200 -5.26 17.33 6.72
CA SER A 200 -4.97 17.67 8.11
C SER A 200 -5.71 18.92 8.53
N ALA A 201 -6.30 18.91 9.74
CA ALA A 201 -6.92 20.09 10.35
C ALA A 201 -5.94 21.27 10.51
N ALA A 202 -4.62 21.00 10.55
CA ALA A 202 -3.58 22.01 10.66
C ALA A 202 -3.20 22.67 9.32
N SER A 203 -3.70 22.16 8.19
CA SER A 203 -3.45 22.73 6.87
C SER A 203 -4.69 22.59 5.99
N PRO A 204 -5.67 23.50 6.12
CA PRO A 204 -6.84 23.54 5.26
C PRO A 204 -6.50 23.66 3.77
N GLU A 205 -5.31 24.23 3.45
CA GLU A 205 -4.78 24.38 2.08
C GLU A 205 -3.89 23.20 1.64
N GLY A 206 -3.46 22.33 2.57
CA GLY A 206 -2.78 21.06 2.30
C GLY A 206 -3.78 19.97 1.88
N ILE A 207 -4.69 20.35 1.00
CA ILE A 207 -5.85 19.59 0.53
C ILE A 207 -5.34 18.28 -0.07
N GLY A 208 -6.22 17.30 -0.30
CA GLY A 208 -6.00 16.19 -1.26
C GLY A 208 -5.63 16.62 -2.69
N ALA A 209 -4.99 17.78 -2.87
CA ALA A 209 -4.44 18.38 -4.07
C ALA A 209 -3.15 17.69 -4.53
N THR A 210 -2.58 16.76 -3.75
CA THR A 210 -1.46 15.94 -4.20
C THR A 210 -1.86 14.48 -4.28
N VAL A 211 -1.45 13.83 -5.35
CA VAL A 211 -1.51 12.37 -5.49
C VAL A 211 -0.08 11.84 -5.49
N ALA A 212 0.16 10.75 -4.78
CA ALA A 212 1.40 9.98 -4.89
C ALA A 212 1.12 8.72 -5.71
N SER A 213 2.05 8.34 -6.57
CA SER A 213 2.03 7.06 -7.28
C SER A 213 3.37 6.35 -7.16
N SER A 214 3.33 5.02 -7.09
CA SER A 214 4.52 4.16 -7.14
C SER A 214 4.45 3.25 -8.36
N SER A 215 5.59 2.98 -8.98
CA SER A 215 5.66 2.27 -10.26
C SER A 215 6.80 1.26 -10.28
N GLU A 216 6.64 0.28 -11.17
CA GLU A 216 7.68 -0.67 -11.56
C GLU A 216 8.93 0.02 -12.14
N ASP A 217 8.83 1.30 -12.56
CA ASP A 217 9.97 2.09 -13.01
C ASP A 217 10.90 2.59 -11.89
N GLU A 218 10.76 2.04 -10.68
CA GLU A 218 11.57 2.33 -9.49
C GLU A 218 11.36 3.75 -8.94
N THR A 219 10.32 4.46 -9.39
CA THR A 219 10.03 5.81 -8.92
C THR A 219 8.72 5.92 -8.15
N VAL A 220 8.70 6.86 -7.21
CA VAL A 220 7.49 7.42 -6.63
C VAL A 220 7.31 8.84 -7.15
N LYS A 221 6.17 9.14 -7.76
CA LYS A 221 5.88 10.48 -8.30
C LYS A 221 4.81 11.17 -7.47
N LEU A 222 4.99 12.47 -7.24
CA LEU A 222 4.00 13.35 -6.63
C LEU A 222 3.38 14.21 -7.73
N TRP A 223 2.06 14.28 -7.75
CA TRP A 223 1.28 14.91 -8.82
C TRP A 223 0.38 15.98 -8.24
N ASN A 224 0.25 17.09 -8.94
CA ASN A 224 -0.76 18.09 -8.63
C ASN A 224 -2.12 17.62 -9.15
N LEU A 225 -3.12 17.49 -8.28
CA LEU A 225 -4.48 17.05 -8.65
C LEU A 225 -5.16 18.02 -9.63
N THR A 226 -4.94 19.31 -9.44
CA THR A 226 -5.60 20.38 -10.21
C THR A 226 -4.98 20.53 -11.59
N THR A 227 -3.66 20.47 -11.73
CA THR A 227 -3.01 20.62 -13.05
C THR A 227 -2.75 19.28 -13.73
N GLY A 228 -2.45 18.24 -12.95
CA GLY A 228 -1.99 16.94 -13.45
C GLY A 228 -0.47 16.84 -13.64
N ASP A 229 0.26 17.90 -13.30
CA ASP A 229 1.70 17.94 -13.47
C ASP A 229 2.41 17.08 -12.42
N CYS A 230 3.51 16.44 -12.84
CA CYS A 230 4.43 15.79 -11.92
C CYS A 230 5.24 16.86 -11.17
N LEU A 231 4.95 17.03 -9.88
CA LEU A 231 5.63 17.98 -8.99
C LEU A 231 7.01 17.49 -8.59
N LYS A 232 7.15 16.18 -8.36
CA LYS A 232 8.40 15.58 -7.89
C LYS A 232 8.49 14.11 -8.28
N THR A 233 9.68 13.68 -8.69
CA THR A 233 10.03 12.27 -8.83
C THR A 233 10.99 11.90 -7.72
N LEU A 234 10.65 10.88 -6.94
CA LEU A 234 11.43 10.33 -5.85
C LEU A 234 11.94 8.96 -6.30
N HIS A 235 13.21 8.71 -6.11
CA HIS A 235 13.83 7.40 -6.28
C HIS A 235 14.97 7.28 -5.28
N THR A 236 15.34 6.06 -4.94
CA THR A 236 16.56 5.82 -4.18
C THR A 236 17.77 6.10 -5.07
N GLN A 237 18.85 6.64 -4.49
CA GLN A 237 20.12 6.72 -5.23
C GLN A 237 20.59 5.30 -5.52
N ARG A 238 20.89 5.01 -6.79
CA ARG A 238 21.45 3.71 -7.15
C ARG A 238 22.91 3.64 -6.71
N LEU A 239 23.44 2.43 -6.58
CA LEU A 239 24.77 2.19 -6.00
C LEU A 239 25.90 2.96 -6.70
N TYR A 240 25.77 3.15 -8.02
CA TYR A 240 26.73 3.84 -8.87
C TYR A 240 26.12 5.09 -9.52
N GLU A 241 25.13 5.71 -8.88
CA GLU A 241 24.46 6.91 -9.41
C GLU A 241 25.47 7.97 -9.87
N ALA A 242 25.39 8.37 -11.14
CA ALA A 242 26.29 9.34 -11.78
C ALA A 242 27.78 8.94 -11.81
N MET A 243 28.13 7.68 -11.51
CA MET A 243 29.49 7.18 -11.65
C MET A 243 29.88 7.15 -13.13
N ASN A 244 30.87 7.94 -13.51
CA ASN A 244 31.33 7.98 -14.90
C ASN A 244 32.21 6.76 -15.21
N ILE A 245 31.75 5.89 -16.10
CA ILE A 245 32.45 4.71 -16.60
C ILE A 245 33.04 4.90 -18.01
N THR A 246 33.08 6.15 -18.50
CA THR A 246 33.60 6.45 -19.83
C THR A 246 35.07 6.04 -19.94
N GLY A 247 35.41 5.25 -20.96
CA GLY A 247 36.79 4.79 -21.17
C GLY A 247 37.28 3.68 -20.23
N ALA A 248 36.40 3.11 -19.40
CA ALA A 248 36.71 1.89 -18.66
C ALA A 248 37.05 0.76 -19.63
N MET A 249 38.05 -0.08 -19.31
CA MET A 249 38.48 -1.21 -20.15
C MET A 249 38.24 -2.53 -19.42
N GLY A 250 38.00 -3.61 -20.17
CA GLY A 250 37.88 -4.97 -19.63
C GLY A 250 36.51 -5.34 -19.03
N LEU A 251 35.48 -4.51 -19.23
CA LEU A 251 34.11 -4.81 -18.80
C LEU A 251 33.36 -5.59 -19.89
N THR A 252 32.69 -6.68 -19.49
CA THR A 252 31.77 -7.42 -20.37
C THR A 252 30.49 -6.63 -20.61
N GLN A 253 29.76 -6.94 -21.69
CA GLN A 253 28.47 -6.31 -21.97
C GLN A 253 27.47 -6.48 -20.81
N ALA A 254 27.46 -7.65 -20.18
CA ALA A 254 26.62 -7.90 -19.01
C ALA A 254 27.00 -6.98 -17.83
N GLN A 255 28.30 -6.84 -17.54
CA GLN A 255 28.78 -5.93 -16.49
C GLN A 255 28.44 -4.47 -16.79
N THR A 256 28.57 -4.04 -18.04
CA THR A 256 28.18 -2.69 -18.49
C THR A 256 26.69 -2.42 -18.28
N VAL A 257 25.85 -3.38 -18.67
CA VAL A 257 24.39 -3.28 -18.47
C VAL A 257 24.07 -3.23 -16.98
N THR A 258 24.71 -4.05 -16.16
CA THR A 258 24.54 -4.02 -14.70
C THR A 258 24.99 -2.69 -14.10
N LEU A 259 26.15 -2.15 -14.48
CA LEU A 259 26.63 -0.85 -13.99
C LEU A 259 25.70 0.29 -14.39
N LYS A 260 25.24 0.34 -15.65
CA LYS A 260 24.26 1.31 -16.11
C LYS A 260 22.91 1.16 -15.40
N ALA A 261 22.45 -0.08 -15.16
CA ALA A 261 21.25 -0.35 -14.37
C ALA A 261 21.39 0.13 -12.92
N LEU A 262 22.60 0.06 -12.35
CA LEU A 262 22.95 0.56 -11.03
C LEU A 262 23.30 2.06 -11.01
N GLY A 263 23.05 2.82 -12.08
CA GLY A 263 23.13 4.28 -12.11
C GLY A 263 24.41 4.87 -12.70
N ALA A 264 25.34 4.03 -13.20
CA ALA A 264 26.54 4.52 -13.87
C ALA A 264 26.22 5.20 -15.21
N VAL A 265 27.02 6.19 -15.59
CA VAL A 265 26.86 7.00 -16.81
C VAL A 265 28.13 6.93 -17.67
N GLY A 266 27.99 7.14 -18.98
CA GLY A 266 29.11 7.13 -19.92
C GLY A 266 29.22 5.85 -20.76
N ASP A 267 30.07 5.92 -21.78
CA ASP A 267 30.23 4.84 -22.77
C ASP A 267 31.61 4.19 -22.68
N ILE A 268 31.61 2.88 -22.77
CA ILE A 268 32.81 2.05 -22.66
C ILE A 268 33.37 1.86 -24.06
N ILE A 269 34.71 1.93 -24.18
CA ILE A 269 35.40 1.61 -25.41
C ILE A 269 35.48 0.08 -25.49
N GLN A 270 34.72 -0.53 -26.40
CA GLN A 270 34.89 -1.94 -26.72
C GLN A 270 36.19 -2.10 -27.54
N MET A 271 37.12 -2.91 -27.04
CA MET A 271 38.20 -3.50 -27.85
C MET A 271 37.71 -4.81 -28.45
#